data_AF-A0A0T5Z469-F1
#
_entry.id   AF-A0A0T5Z469-F1
#
_cell.length_a   1.000
_cell.length_b   1.000
_cell.length_c   1.000
_cell.angle_alpha   90.00
_cell.angle_beta   90.00
_cell.angle_gamma   90.00
#
_symmetry.space_group_name_H-M   'P 1'
#
loop_
_entity.id
_entity.type
_entity.pdbx_description
1 polymer ?
#
loop_
_entity_poly.entity_id
_entity_poly.type
_entity_poly.pdbx_seq_one_letter_code
_entity_poly.pdbx_strand_id
1 'polypeptide(L)'
;EPIWGQATTTNASIDTHIFRTVNESAGGYCIDWRGSNPPAVKVGELIGIQSASSSGQFGVGLVRWMKNISADRLQVGLQMIAPNAVAISAQADGIPNAHPHECLLLPEVGTSGQPASFIGPDYPFNVGNKLLLDNGGNQYKIKLTRLLESTGAISQFQFTYVDHDTGDSHDREINEDSDFENIWSVI
;
A
#
# COMPACT_ATOMS: atom_id res chain seq x y z
N GLU A 1 -17.66 -12.85 33.74
CA GLU A 1 -17.35 -11.44 33.44
C GLU A 1 -16.81 -11.35 32.02
N PRO A 2 -17.13 -10.33 31.21
CA PRO A 2 -16.55 -10.24 29.87
C PRO A 2 -15.16 -9.62 29.97
N ILE A 3 -14.21 -10.26 29.30
CA ILE A 3 -12.80 -9.89 29.21
C ILE A 3 -12.66 -8.94 28.02
N TRP A 4 -12.27 -7.70 28.27
CA TRP A 4 -12.02 -6.72 27.20
C TRP A 4 -10.82 -7.17 26.36
N GLY A 5 -11.00 -7.18 25.04
CA GLY A 5 -9.98 -7.62 24.08
C GLY A 5 -8.68 -6.84 24.24
N GLN A 6 -7.61 -7.58 24.54
CA GLN A 6 -6.27 -7.04 24.41
C GLN A 6 -6.00 -6.83 22.92
N ALA A 7 -5.70 -5.58 22.55
CA ALA A 7 -5.12 -5.26 21.25
C ALA A 7 -3.89 -6.17 21.09
N THR A 8 -4.01 -7.17 20.24
CA THR A 8 -2.87 -8.00 19.88
C THR A 8 -2.04 -7.15 18.94
N THR A 9 -1.06 -6.43 19.51
CA THR A 9 0.08 -5.94 18.74
C THR A 9 0.71 -7.18 18.12
N THR A 10 0.32 -7.48 16.88
CA THR A 10 0.88 -8.61 16.14
C THR A 10 2.31 -8.20 15.86
N ASN A 11 3.25 -8.72 16.65
CA ASN A 11 4.65 -8.83 16.26
C ASN A 11 4.67 -9.74 15.03
N ALA A 12 4.36 -9.17 13.86
CA ALA A 12 4.42 -9.87 12.60
C ALA A 12 5.92 -10.14 12.36
N SER A 13 6.34 -11.39 12.59
CA SER A 13 7.65 -11.84 12.17
C SER A 13 7.77 -11.58 10.67
N ILE A 14 8.68 -10.68 10.28
CA ILE A 14 8.95 -10.40 8.88
C ILE A 14 9.61 -11.67 8.31
N ASP A 15 8.85 -12.41 7.52
CA ASP A 15 9.32 -13.64 6.89
C ASP A 15 9.87 -13.34 5.49
N THR A 16 11.19 -13.25 5.38
CA THR A 16 11.88 -12.92 4.13
C THR A 16 12.38 -14.19 3.46
N HIS A 17 12.01 -14.38 2.19
CA HIS A 17 12.41 -15.54 1.38
C HIS A 17 13.18 -15.11 0.15
N ILE A 18 14.26 -15.83 -0.15
CA ILE A 18 14.95 -15.71 -1.44
C ILE A 18 14.27 -16.63 -2.44
N PHE A 19 13.91 -16.09 -3.60
CA PHE A 19 13.27 -16.83 -4.68
C PHE A 19 14.00 -16.60 -6.00
N ARG A 20 13.70 -17.45 -6.99
CA ARG A 20 14.22 -17.29 -8.34
C ARG A 20 13.14 -16.73 -9.26
N THR A 21 13.46 -15.67 -9.99
CA THR A 21 12.60 -15.18 -11.08
C THR A 21 12.65 -16.17 -12.25
N VAL A 22 11.48 -16.64 -12.69
CA VAL A 22 11.29 -17.51 -13.86
C VAL A 22 11.15 -16.67 -15.12
N ASN A 23 10.34 -15.62 -15.04
CA ASN A 23 10.15 -14.64 -16.09
C ASN A 23 9.75 -13.30 -15.47
N GLU A 24 10.00 -12.24 -16.22
CA GLU A 24 9.74 -10.85 -15.86
C GLU A 24 9.17 -10.15 -17.09
N SER A 25 8.22 -9.26 -16.85
CA SER A 25 7.68 -8.34 -17.83
C SER A 25 7.56 -6.96 -17.20
N ALA A 26 7.24 -5.94 -17.99
CA ALA A 26 7.04 -4.58 -17.49
C ALA A 26 5.98 -4.49 -16.37
N GLY A 27 5.02 -5.44 -16.29
CA GLY A 27 3.92 -5.42 -15.32
C GLY A 27 4.00 -6.46 -14.21
N GLY A 28 5.01 -7.33 -14.18
CA GLY A 28 4.98 -8.44 -13.22
C GLY A 28 6.06 -9.49 -13.37
N TYR A 29 6.10 -10.38 -12.38
CA TYR A 29 7.08 -11.46 -12.23
C TYR A 29 6.37 -12.80 -12.06
N CYS A 30 7.00 -13.86 -12.57
CA CYS A 30 6.74 -15.21 -12.09
C CYS A 30 7.92 -15.64 -11.23
N ILE A 31 7.67 -16.01 -9.99
CA ILE A 31 8.69 -16.47 -9.05
C ILE A 31 8.55 -17.97 -8.79
N ASP A 32 9.70 -18.64 -8.67
CA ASP A 32 9.84 -20.06 -8.32
C ASP A 32 10.42 -20.14 -6.92
N TRP A 33 9.56 -20.50 -5.97
CA TRP A 33 9.98 -20.84 -4.63
C TRP A 33 10.34 -22.34 -4.56
N ARG A 34 11.43 -22.64 -3.85
CA ARG A 34 11.95 -24.00 -3.66
C ARG A 34 12.31 -24.23 -2.19
N GLY A 35 11.82 -25.32 -1.62
CA GLY A 35 12.09 -25.70 -0.23
C GLY A 35 10.97 -26.55 0.36
N SER A 36 11.07 -26.91 1.63
CA SER A 36 10.05 -27.72 2.32
C SER A 36 8.97 -26.90 3.05
N ASN A 37 9.20 -25.60 3.28
CA ASN A 37 8.26 -24.72 3.97
C ASN A 37 7.88 -23.48 3.13
N PRO A 38 6.84 -23.55 2.27
CA PRO A 38 6.47 -22.44 1.41
C PRO A 38 6.05 -21.22 2.24
N PRO A 39 6.28 -19.99 1.73
CA PRO A 39 5.86 -18.78 2.42
C PRO A 39 4.35 -18.80 2.64
N ALA A 40 3.92 -18.31 3.80
CA ALA A 40 2.51 -18.20 4.17
C ALA A 40 1.83 -17.01 3.46
N VAL A 41 1.82 -17.03 2.12
CA VAL A 41 1.20 -16.01 1.27
C VAL A 41 -0.03 -16.59 0.55
N LYS A 42 -1.04 -15.76 0.33
CA LYS A 42 -2.26 -16.12 -0.40
C LYS A 42 -2.45 -15.28 -1.65
N VAL A 43 -3.27 -15.80 -2.58
CA VAL A 43 -3.75 -15.02 -3.71
C VAL A 43 -4.54 -13.83 -3.20
N GLY A 44 -4.25 -12.64 -3.72
CA GLY A 44 -4.86 -11.38 -3.32
C GLY A 44 -4.08 -10.61 -2.25
N GLU A 45 -3.04 -11.19 -1.65
CA GLU A 45 -2.19 -10.50 -0.66
C GLU A 45 -1.05 -9.71 -1.34
N LEU A 46 -0.58 -8.67 -0.64
CA LEU A 46 0.56 -7.87 -1.05
C LEU A 46 1.86 -8.46 -0.53
N ILE A 47 2.91 -8.29 -1.32
CA ILE A 47 4.28 -8.62 -0.95
C ILE A 47 5.23 -7.48 -1.28
N GLY A 48 6.21 -7.27 -0.41
CA GLY A 48 7.34 -6.40 -0.69
C GLY A 48 8.39 -7.15 -1.51
N ILE A 49 8.84 -6.56 -2.61
CA ILE A 49 9.84 -7.17 -3.50
C ILE A 49 11.06 -6.27 -3.52
N GLN A 50 12.20 -6.83 -3.12
CA GLN A 50 13.50 -6.18 -3.19
C GLN A 50 14.32 -6.83 -4.30
N SER A 51 14.87 -6.02 -5.20
CA SER A 51 15.81 -6.52 -6.19
C SER A 51 17.12 -6.94 -5.52
N ALA A 52 17.70 -8.05 -5.98
CA ALA A 52 19.03 -8.49 -5.54
C ALA A 52 20.13 -7.46 -5.85
N SER A 53 19.93 -6.59 -6.84
CA SER A 53 20.88 -5.53 -7.22
C SER A 53 20.71 -4.23 -6.44
N SER A 54 19.62 -4.07 -5.71
CA SER A 54 19.21 -2.79 -5.11
C SER A 54 18.68 -3.03 -3.70
N SER A 55 19.58 -2.99 -2.72
CA SER A 55 19.23 -3.12 -1.31
C SER A 55 18.51 -1.87 -0.80
N GLY A 56 17.56 -2.07 0.11
CA GLY A 56 16.86 -0.99 0.81
C GLY A 56 15.62 -0.43 0.11
N GLN A 57 15.36 -0.78 -1.15
CA GLN A 57 14.14 -0.38 -1.86
C GLN A 57 13.22 -1.58 -2.09
N PHE A 58 11.93 -1.40 -1.77
CA PHE A 58 10.90 -2.40 -1.97
C PHE A 58 9.85 -1.89 -2.94
N GLY A 59 9.68 -2.59 -4.06
CA GLY A 59 8.48 -2.50 -4.85
C GLY A 59 7.33 -3.25 -4.18
N VAL A 60 6.11 -2.92 -4.56
CA VAL A 60 4.91 -3.60 -4.08
C VAL A 60 4.39 -4.51 -5.18
N GLY A 61 4.26 -5.80 -4.86
CA GLY A 61 3.68 -6.81 -5.72
C GLY A 61 2.38 -7.35 -5.14
N LEU A 62 1.43 -7.68 -6.02
CA LEU A 62 0.18 -8.35 -5.68
C LEU A 62 0.19 -9.79 -6.19
N VAL A 63 -0.12 -10.75 -5.32
CA VAL A 63 -0.22 -12.16 -5.72
C VAL A 63 -1.47 -12.42 -6.53
N ARG A 64 -1.31 -12.76 -7.82
CA ARG A 64 -2.41 -13.03 -8.75
C ARG A 64 -2.78 -14.49 -8.85
N TRP A 65 -1.81 -15.37 -8.74
CA TRP A 65 -2.06 -16.81 -8.77
C TRP A 65 -0.92 -17.56 -8.09
N MET A 66 -1.21 -18.79 -7.67
CA MET A 66 -0.26 -19.72 -7.10
C MET A 66 -0.46 -21.10 -7.72
N LYS A 67 0.64 -21.80 -7.97
CA LYS A 67 0.64 -23.14 -8.56
C LYS A 67 1.68 -24.02 -7.89
N ASN A 68 1.22 -25.07 -7.21
CA ASN A 68 2.09 -26.13 -6.70
C ASN A 68 2.62 -26.96 -7.87
N ILE A 69 3.94 -27.06 -7.99
CA ILE A 69 4.61 -27.84 -9.04
C ILE A 69 5.04 -29.21 -8.50
N SER A 70 5.53 -29.25 -7.27
CA SER A 70 5.86 -30.46 -6.50
C SER A 70 5.73 -30.18 -5.01
N ALA A 71 5.96 -31.18 -4.15
CA ALA A 71 5.90 -31.03 -2.70
C ALA A 71 6.83 -29.94 -2.15
N ASP A 72 7.91 -29.64 -2.87
CA ASP A 72 8.96 -28.69 -2.51
C ASP A 72 9.07 -27.48 -3.44
N ARG A 73 8.07 -27.26 -4.31
CA ARG A 73 8.13 -26.24 -5.35
C ARG A 73 6.79 -25.54 -5.58
N LEU A 74 6.79 -24.23 -5.43
CA LEU A 74 5.65 -23.34 -5.61
C LEU A 74 5.99 -22.27 -6.63
N GLN A 75 5.13 -22.09 -7.63
CA GLN A 75 5.18 -20.94 -8.53
C GLN A 75 4.13 -19.91 -8.13
N VAL A 76 4.53 -18.64 -8.14
CA VAL A 76 3.66 -17.52 -7.79
C VAL A 76 3.74 -16.47 -8.89
N GLY A 77 2.58 -16.07 -9.39
CA GLY A 77 2.45 -14.95 -10.32
C GLY A 77 2.18 -13.66 -9.57
N LEU A 78 3.02 -12.66 -9.82
CA LEU A 78 3.01 -11.37 -9.17
C LEU A 78 2.74 -10.29 -10.21
N GLN A 79 1.85 -9.37 -9.87
CA GLN A 79 1.73 -8.10 -10.59
C GLN A 79 2.42 -7.02 -9.79
N MET A 80 3.29 -6.22 -10.43
CA MET A 80 3.84 -5.03 -9.80
C MET A 80 2.79 -3.93 -9.82
N ILE A 81 2.52 -3.35 -8.64
CA ILE A 81 1.55 -2.24 -8.50
C ILE A 81 2.24 -0.90 -8.24
N ALA A 82 3.45 -0.90 -7.67
CA ALA A 82 4.29 0.29 -7.58
C ALA A 82 5.77 -0.09 -7.38
N PRO A 83 6.71 0.74 -7.86
CA PRO A 83 8.16 0.53 -7.65
C PRO A 83 8.61 0.85 -6.22
N ASN A 84 7.82 1.62 -5.47
CA ASN A 84 8.04 2.00 -4.08
C ASN A 84 6.70 2.32 -3.40
N ALA A 85 6.69 2.35 -2.07
CA ALA A 85 5.55 2.71 -1.26
C ALA A 85 5.99 3.36 0.05
N VAL A 86 5.10 4.15 0.63
CA VAL A 86 5.26 4.74 1.96
C VAL A 86 4.28 4.07 2.91
N ALA A 87 4.78 3.49 4.00
CA ALA A 87 3.94 2.98 5.08
C ALA A 87 3.38 4.14 5.89
N ILE A 88 2.08 4.12 6.13
CA ILE A 88 1.35 5.18 6.82
C ILE A 88 0.28 4.57 7.73
N SER A 89 -0.17 5.35 8.71
CA SER A 89 -1.39 5.03 9.45
C SER A 89 -2.56 5.82 8.87
N ALA A 90 -3.74 5.21 8.77
CA ALA A 90 -4.95 5.84 8.27
C ALA A 90 -6.15 5.57 9.18
N GLN A 91 -6.94 6.60 9.47
CA GLN A 91 -8.17 6.49 10.24
C GLN A 91 -9.27 7.37 9.64
N ALA A 92 -10.53 7.09 9.97
CA ALA A 92 -11.66 7.90 9.51
C ALA A 92 -11.57 9.33 10.07
N ASP A 93 -11.71 10.34 9.20
CA ASP A 93 -11.71 11.75 9.60
C ASP A 93 -13.04 12.14 10.26
N GLY A 94 -12.97 12.95 11.31
CA GLY A 94 -14.14 13.47 12.03
C GLY A 94 -14.87 12.46 12.92
N ILE A 95 -14.39 11.22 13.04
CA ILE A 95 -14.93 10.22 13.97
C ILE A 95 -14.06 10.17 15.23
N PRO A 96 -14.59 10.54 16.40
CA PRO A 96 -13.84 10.43 17.65
C PRO A 96 -13.42 8.99 17.93
N ASN A 97 -12.16 8.78 18.32
CA ASN A 97 -11.59 7.46 18.62
C ASN A 97 -11.69 6.45 17.47
N ALA A 98 -11.65 6.92 16.21
CA ALA A 98 -11.49 6.04 15.06
C ALA A 98 -10.24 5.15 15.23
N HIS A 99 -10.35 3.88 14.84
CA HIS A 99 -9.22 2.97 14.90
C HIS A 99 -8.26 3.25 13.72
N PRO A 100 -6.96 3.46 13.99
CA PRO A 100 -5.96 3.57 12.93
C PRO A 100 -5.67 2.21 12.30
N HIS A 101 -5.40 2.22 11.00
CA HIS A 101 -5.02 1.05 10.21
C HIS A 101 -3.68 1.28 9.51
N GLU A 102 -2.81 0.28 9.52
CA GLU A 102 -1.59 0.28 8.72
C GLU A 102 -1.94 0.19 7.23
N CYS A 103 -1.45 1.15 6.46
CA CYS A 103 -1.79 1.36 5.07
C CYS A 103 -0.53 1.70 4.26
N LEU A 104 -0.68 1.70 2.94
CA LEU A 104 0.38 2.12 2.01
C LEU A 104 -0.11 3.27 1.14
N LEU A 105 0.75 4.26 0.95
CA LEU A 105 0.63 5.22 -0.13
C LEU A 105 1.60 4.86 -1.25
N LEU A 106 1.06 4.79 -2.45
CA LEU A 106 1.80 4.55 -3.67
C LEU A 106 1.95 5.86 -4.42
N PRO A 107 3.17 6.24 -4.83
CA PRO A 107 3.38 7.42 -5.67
C PRO A 107 2.75 7.30 -7.03
N GLU A 108 2.62 8.44 -7.69
CA GLU A 108 2.43 8.46 -9.13
C GLU A 108 3.63 7.84 -9.83
N VAL A 109 3.35 6.94 -10.77
CA VAL A 109 4.39 6.29 -11.59
C VAL A 109 4.43 7.00 -12.94
N GLY A 110 5.20 8.10 -13.00
CA GLY A 110 5.18 9.08 -14.09
C GLY A 110 5.46 8.56 -15.50
N THR A 111 6.10 7.39 -15.65
CA THR A 111 6.31 6.76 -16.97
C THR A 111 5.13 5.94 -17.48
N SER A 112 4.18 5.59 -16.60
CA SER A 112 3.04 4.71 -16.90
C SER A 112 1.68 5.42 -16.82
N GLY A 113 1.64 6.66 -16.33
CA GLY A 113 0.40 7.42 -16.13
C GLY A 113 -0.48 6.86 -15.01
N GLN A 114 0.06 6.02 -14.12
CA GLN A 114 -0.66 5.53 -12.95
C GLN A 114 -0.64 6.60 -11.85
N PRO A 115 -1.78 7.16 -11.47
CA PRO A 115 -1.83 8.20 -10.44
C PRO A 115 -1.49 7.63 -9.07
N ALA A 116 -1.14 8.52 -8.15
CA ALA A 116 -0.99 8.17 -6.74
C ALA A 116 -2.22 7.43 -6.21
N SER A 117 -1.99 6.43 -5.38
CA SER A 117 -3.06 5.59 -4.83
C SER A 117 -2.82 5.21 -3.39
N PHE A 118 -3.91 4.92 -2.70
CA PHE A 118 -3.96 4.49 -1.32
C PHE A 118 -4.32 3.01 -1.27
N ILE A 119 -3.65 2.24 -0.44
CA ILE A 119 -3.95 0.84 -0.16
C ILE A 119 -4.19 0.69 1.33
N GLY A 120 -5.31 0.08 1.68
CA GLY A 120 -5.59 -0.34 3.04
C GLY A 120 -6.16 -1.77 3.09
N PRO A 121 -6.48 -2.26 4.29
CA PRO A 121 -7.32 -3.44 4.44
C PRO A 121 -8.64 -3.28 3.67
N ASP A 122 -9.22 -4.41 3.27
CA ASP A 122 -10.48 -4.44 2.50
C ASP A 122 -11.68 -3.84 3.25
N TYR A 123 -11.57 -3.66 4.56
CA TYR A 123 -12.52 -2.98 5.44
C TYR A 123 -11.74 -2.17 6.49
N PRO A 124 -12.16 -0.96 6.92
CA PRO A 124 -13.48 -0.31 6.74
C PRO A 124 -13.62 0.68 5.58
N PHE A 125 -12.63 0.78 4.69
CA PHE A 125 -12.54 1.88 3.74
C PHE A 125 -13.46 1.74 2.52
N ASN A 126 -14.08 2.86 2.13
CA ASN A 126 -14.99 2.96 0.99
C ASN A 126 -14.80 4.27 0.22
N VAL A 127 -15.15 4.26 -1.06
CA VAL A 127 -15.22 5.49 -1.87
C VAL A 127 -16.10 6.53 -1.17
N GLY A 128 -15.61 7.77 -1.11
CA GLY A 128 -16.26 8.89 -0.44
C GLY A 128 -15.82 9.09 1.01
N ASN A 129 -15.17 8.09 1.64
CA ASN A 129 -14.60 8.26 2.97
C ASN A 129 -13.52 9.35 2.96
N LYS A 130 -13.54 10.19 4.00
CA LYS A 130 -12.45 11.10 4.33
C LYS A 130 -11.58 10.44 5.38
N LEU A 131 -10.27 10.42 5.15
CA LEU A 131 -9.31 9.80 6.04
C LEU A 131 -8.31 10.84 6.53
N LEU A 132 -7.93 10.73 7.80
CA LEU A 132 -6.74 11.38 8.33
C LEU A 132 -5.59 10.37 8.21
N LEU A 133 -4.56 10.76 7.46
CA LEU A 133 -3.34 9.98 7.30
C LEU A 133 -2.28 10.54 8.24
N ASP A 134 -1.49 9.64 8.83
CA ASP A 134 -0.32 9.96 9.64
C ASP A 134 0.91 9.27 9.05
N ASN A 135 1.90 10.07 8.70
CA ASN A 135 3.22 9.61 8.27
C ASN A 135 4.27 10.11 9.27
N GLY A 136 4.50 9.34 10.33
CA GLY A 136 5.52 9.66 11.33
C GLY A 136 5.30 11.02 12.00
N GLY A 137 4.03 11.40 12.23
CA GLY A 137 3.64 12.69 12.82
C GLY A 137 3.28 13.79 11.81
N ASN A 138 3.56 13.59 10.51
CA ASN A 138 3.03 14.47 9.46
C ASN A 138 1.63 14.03 9.07
N GLN A 139 0.63 14.86 9.37
CA GLN A 139 -0.78 14.54 9.15
C GLN A 139 -1.38 15.31 7.97
N TYR A 140 -2.16 14.61 7.16
CA TYR A 140 -2.88 15.20 6.03
C TYR A 140 -4.19 14.46 5.80
N LYS A 141 -5.14 15.16 5.20
CA LYS A 141 -6.48 14.64 4.95
C LYS A 141 -6.62 14.27 3.49
N ILE A 142 -7.23 13.12 3.24
CA ILE A 142 -7.58 12.68 1.90
C ILE A 142 -9.05 12.30 1.82
N LYS A 143 -9.58 12.29 0.61
CA LYS A 143 -10.89 11.70 0.29
C LYS A 143 -10.67 10.59 -0.73
N LEU A 144 -11.16 9.39 -0.43
CA LEU A 144 -11.15 8.28 -1.39
C LEU A 144 -12.16 8.56 -2.51
N THR A 145 -11.72 8.52 -3.76
CA THR A 145 -12.55 8.95 -4.92
C THR A 145 -12.98 7.81 -5.82
N ARG A 146 -12.14 6.78 -5.98
CA ARG A 146 -12.44 5.62 -6.85
C ARG A 146 -11.76 4.37 -6.33
N LEU A 147 -12.49 3.25 -6.28
CA LEU A 147 -11.90 1.93 -6.05
C LEU A 147 -11.22 1.46 -7.34
N LEU A 148 -9.92 1.16 -7.24
CA LEU A 148 -9.11 0.61 -8.33
C LEU A 148 -9.13 -0.92 -8.31
N GLU A 149 -8.95 -1.51 -7.14
CA GLU A 149 -8.87 -2.96 -6.95
C GLU A 149 -9.30 -3.35 -5.53
N SER A 150 -9.94 -4.52 -5.40
CA SER A 150 -10.21 -5.18 -4.12
C SER A 150 -10.01 -6.69 -4.30
N THR A 151 -9.34 -7.32 -3.33
CA THR A 151 -8.98 -8.74 -3.36
C THR A 151 -9.53 -9.53 -2.18
N GLY A 152 -10.33 -8.91 -1.32
CA GLY A 152 -10.76 -9.47 -0.03
C GLY A 152 -9.69 -9.37 1.07
N ALA A 153 -8.41 -9.16 0.70
CA ALA A 153 -7.33 -8.88 1.64
C ALA A 153 -7.01 -7.38 1.70
N ILE A 154 -6.98 -6.73 0.54
CA ILE A 154 -6.72 -5.30 0.41
C ILE A 154 -7.76 -4.63 -0.47
N SER A 155 -7.85 -3.31 -0.33
CA SER A 155 -8.51 -2.43 -1.27
C SER A 155 -7.59 -1.27 -1.64
N GLN A 156 -7.46 -1.01 -2.95
CA GLN A 156 -6.69 0.07 -3.53
C GLN A 156 -7.63 1.15 -4.08
N PHE A 157 -7.35 2.41 -3.76
CA PHE A 157 -8.17 3.55 -4.13
C PHE A 157 -7.35 4.67 -4.77
N GLN A 158 -7.95 5.37 -5.72
CA GLN A 158 -7.56 6.76 -5.99
C GLN A 158 -8.10 7.65 -4.89
N PHE A 159 -7.38 8.74 -4.64
CA PHE A 159 -7.76 9.74 -3.65
C PHE A 159 -7.42 11.15 -4.14
N THR A 160 -7.97 12.14 -3.44
CA THR A 160 -7.55 13.54 -3.55
C THR A 160 -7.23 14.06 -2.16
N TYR A 161 -6.29 14.99 -2.06
CA TYR A 161 -6.09 15.73 -0.82
C TYR A 161 -7.31 16.59 -0.54
N VAL A 162 -7.62 16.76 0.75
CA VAL A 162 -8.63 17.70 1.21
C VAL A 162 -7.85 18.89 1.74
N ASP A 163 -7.88 19.99 0.99
CA ASP A 163 -7.26 21.23 1.45
C ASP A 163 -7.79 21.59 2.83
N HIS A 164 -6.87 22.03 3.69
CA HIS A 164 -7.27 22.72 4.90
C HIS A 164 -7.94 24.01 4.44
N ASP A 165 -9.25 24.10 4.66
CA ASP A 165 -9.97 25.36 4.62
C ASP A 165 -9.37 26.26 5.71
N THR A 166 -8.26 26.93 5.39
CA THR A 166 -7.84 28.11 6.12
C THR A 166 -8.89 29.15 5.79
N GLY A 167 -9.89 29.25 6.66
CA GLY A 167 -10.82 30.37 6.67
C GLY A 167 -10.04 31.66 6.91
N ASP A 168 -9.49 32.22 5.83
CA ASP A 168 -9.33 33.65 5.65
C ASP A 168 -9.14 33.94 4.16
N SER A 169 -10.15 34.58 3.59
CA SER A 169 -10.15 35.16 2.25
C SER A 169 -8.97 36.13 2.10
N HIS A 170 -8.03 35.81 1.21
CA HIS A 170 -7.29 36.80 0.41
C HIS A 170 -6.74 36.12 -0.86
N ASP A 171 -7.08 36.70 -2.01
CA ASP A 171 -6.57 36.38 -3.35
C ASP A 171 -5.06 36.07 -3.32
N ARG A 172 -4.71 34.80 -3.58
CA ARG A 172 -3.40 34.45 -4.13
C ARG A 172 -3.60 33.38 -5.19
N GLU A 173 -3.13 33.68 -6.39
CA GLU A 173 -3.04 32.75 -7.51
C GLU A 173 -2.35 31.46 -7.05
N ILE A 174 -3.08 30.36 -7.14
CA ILE A 174 -2.64 29.03 -6.74
C ILE A 174 -1.71 28.53 -7.85
N ASN A 175 -0.42 28.35 -7.54
CA ASN A 175 0.46 27.49 -8.32
C ASN A 175 0.42 26.11 -7.67
N GLU A 176 -0.48 25.26 -8.15
CA GLU A 176 -0.72 23.90 -7.64
C GLU A 176 0.54 23.01 -7.71
N ASP A 177 1.52 23.34 -8.57
CA ASP A 177 2.73 22.54 -8.76
C ASP A 177 3.72 22.59 -7.57
N SER A 178 3.71 23.65 -6.74
CA SER A 178 4.73 23.81 -5.69
C SER A 178 4.49 22.98 -4.44
N ASP A 179 3.23 22.68 -4.13
CA ASP A 179 2.87 21.94 -2.92
C ASP A 179 3.09 20.42 -3.10
N PHE A 180 3.01 19.92 -4.33
CA PHE A 180 3.37 18.54 -4.66
C PHE A 180 4.89 18.28 -4.57
N GLU A 181 5.72 19.20 -5.06
CA GLU A 181 7.19 19.10 -5.02
C GLU A 181 7.75 19.11 -3.58
N ASN A 182 7.08 19.81 -2.66
CA ASN A 182 7.52 19.94 -1.27
C ASN A 182 7.45 18.64 -0.45
N ILE A 183 6.66 17.65 -0.87
CA ILE A 183 6.57 16.35 -0.18
C ILE A 183 7.67 15.42 -0.67
N TRP A 184 8.03 15.52 -1.95
CA TRP A 184 9.10 14.72 -2.57
C TRP A 184 10.50 15.27 -2.27
N SER A 185 10.62 16.55 -1.95
CA SER A 185 11.91 17.17 -1.65
C SER A 185 12.44 16.87 -0.24
N VAL A 186 11.64 16.23 0.62
CA VAL A 186 11.97 15.96 2.04
C VAL A 186 12.31 14.48 2.29
N ILE A 187 12.20 13.62 1.28
CA ILE A 187 12.67 12.21 1.31
C ILE A 187 14.09 12.14 0.74
#